data_AF-A0A915LZ22-F1
#
_entry.id   AF-A0A915LZ22-F1
#
_cell.length_a   1.000
_cell.length_b   1.000
_cell.length_c   1.000
_cell.angle_alpha   90.00
_cell.angle_beta   90.00
_cell.angle_gamma   90.00
#
_symmetry.space_group_name_H-M   'P 1'
#
loop_
_entity.id
_entity.type
_entity.pdbx_description
1 polymer ?
#
loop_
_entity_poly.entity_id
_entity_poly.type
_entity_poly.pdbx_seq_one_letter_code
_entity_poly.pdbx_strand_id
1 'polypeptide(L)'
;MAQGAKLGDGGEIPCYKVKREIAATRKSTHGVALISPSPHNDIYSIEDLAQLIYDLKCANPRARVSVKLVSEAGVGIVSAKVAKGGADHVTISGHDGGTGASRWTGIKHAGLPWELGVSETHQVLTMNDLRSRIVLQAEGQIRTGRDVMVAALLGADEYGMSTAPLIVFGCPMMQKCHLNTCPVGIATQDPVLRAKFDGKPEHVVNYMFMVCYFLSKLGLRKMSEAIGREDLLYANPHPINNKATLLEFAQILHKVSLQFPQINIKGGSTKQLHVCNDLETDIIEEEQLIEFFDNPTKVKLIKERIIGNTNRCFGARLSYEISIRYGEGLPERHSLEINLKGSAGQSFCAFLAKGVTVRLEGKANDYVGKCLSGGEIIIRPYKNSNYASEENTIIGNVALYGSTSGTAFFRGFAGERFAVRNSGATSGIEGVSDHVCEYMTSGRVIILNGIGKNFAAAMSGGLAFVYNR
;
A
#
# COMPACT_ATOMS: atom_id res chain seq x y z
N MET A 1 1.18 6.04 -2.27
CA MET A 1 1.98 7.27 -2.10
C MET A 1 2.10 8.03 -3.41
N ALA A 2 2.92 7.62 -4.39
CA ALA A 2 2.96 8.30 -5.70
C ALA A 2 3.63 7.48 -6.82
N GLN A 3 3.55 7.97 -8.06
CA GLN A 3 4.30 7.48 -9.22
C GLN A 3 4.90 8.65 -10.02
N GLY A 4 6.06 8.45 -10.64
CA GLY A 4 6.80 9.53 -11.31
C GLY A 4 6.00 10.31 -12.37
N ALA A 5 5.16 9.61 -13.14
CA ALA A 5 4.35 10.23 -14.19
C ALA A 5 3.18 11.11 -13.70
N LYS A 6 2.85 11.05 -12.40
CA LYS A 6 1.81 11.85 -11.74
C LYS A 6 1.94 11.77 -10.23
N LEU A 7 2.76 12.66 -9.68
CA LEU A 7 3.10 12.70 -8.26
C LEU A 7 1.89 13.00 -7.36
N GLY A 8 1.03 13.94 -7.75
CA GLY A 8 -0.11 14.42 -6.94
C GLY A 8 -1.46 13.79 -7.24
N ASP A 9 -1.54 12.84 -8.18
CA ASP A 9 -2.80 12.26 -8.63
C ASP A 9 -2.86 10.74 -8.44
N GLY A 10 -4.07 10.22 -8.26
CA GLY A 10 -4.33 8.79 -8.19
C GLY A 10 -4.21 8.06 -9.53
N GLY A 11 -4.25 6.73 -9.48
CA GLY A 11 -4.31 5.87 -10.66
C GLY A 11 -5.54 6.12 -11.52
N GLU A 12 -5.42 5.91 -12.83
CA GLU A 12 -6.51 6.13 -13.79
C GLU A 12 -6.67 4.91 -14.72
N ILE A 13 -7.90 4.43 -14.86
CA ILE A 13 -8.29 3.48 -15.90
C ILE A 13 -9.52 4.03 -16.64
N PRO A 14 -9.39 4.34 -17.94
CA PRO A 14 -10.52 4.76 -18.76
C PRO A 14 -11.65 3.72 -18.78
N CYS A 15 -12.89 4.18 -18.77
CA CYS A 15 -14.11 3.36 -18.70
C CYS A 15 -14.13 2.19 -19.70
N TYR A 16 -13.74 2.43 -20.95
CA TYR A 16 -13.75 1.44 -22.02
C TYR A 16 -12.72 0.32 -21.83
N LYS A 17 -11.74 0.50 -20.93
CA LYS A 17 -10.83 -0.58 -20.48
C LYS A 17 -11.40 -1.37 -19.31
N VAL A 18 -12.39 -0.87 -18.59
CA VAL A 18 -13.00 -1.55 -17.43
C VAL A 18 -14.01 -2.59 -17.93
N LYS A 19 -13.50 -3.64 -18.56
CA LYS A 19 -14.27 -4.83 -18.98
C LYS A 19 -14.72 -5.63 -17.76
N ARG A 20 -15.64 -6.59 -17.96
CA ARG A 20 -16.25 -7.37 -16.87
C ARG A 20 -15.22 -8.05 -15.96
N GLU A 21 -14.15 -8.60 -16.54
CA GLU A 21 -13.05 -9.21 -15.80
C GLU A 21 -12.37 -8.21 -14.86
N ILE A 22 -11.97 -7.03 -15.38
CA ILE A 22 -11.36 -5.96 -14.57
C ILE A 22 -12.32 -5.46 -13.49
N ALA A 23 -13.58 -5.27 -13.85
CA ALA A 23 -14.61 -4.83 -12.93
C ALA A 23 -14.77 -5.83 -11.76
N ALA A 24 -14.83 -7.13 -12.06
CA ALA A 24 -14.93 -8.21 -11.08
C ALA A 24 -13.68 -8.30 -10.19
N THR A 25 -12.47 -8.24 -10.76
CA THR A 25 -11.21 -8.24 -9.99
C THR A 25 -11.14 -7.05 -9.04
N ARG A 26 -11.64 -5.89 -9.46
CA ARG A 26 -11.61 -4.65 -8.67
C ARG A 26 -12.85 -4.43 -7.81
N LYS A 27 -13.78 -5.39 -7.80
CA LYS A 27 -15.09 -5.29 -7.12
C LYS A 27 -15.82 -3.97 -7.44
N SER A 28 -15.75 -3.56 -8.71
CA SER A 28 -16.22 -2.27 -9.21
C SER A 28 -17.25 -2.44 -10.34
N THR A 29 -17.82 -1.33 -10.80
CA THR A 29 -18.86 -1.31 -11.84
C THR A 29 -18.25 -1.41 -13.25
N HIS A 30 -18.75 -2.35 -14.05
CA HIS A 30 -18.35 -2.51 -15.46
C HIS A 30 -18.62 -1.24 -16.28
N GLY A 31 -17.64 -0.83 -17.09
CA GLY A 31 -17.78 0.33 -17.98
C GLY A 31 -17.72 1.68 -17.27
N VAL A 32 -17.43 1.72 -15.97
CA VAL A 32 -17.23 2.98 -15.23
C VAL A 32 -15.73 3.28 -15.17
N ALA A 33 -15.35 4.54 -15.38
CA ALA A 33 -13.96 4.95 -15.26
C ALA A 33 -13.49 4.84 -13.80
N LEU A 34 -12.28 4.31 -13.59
CA LEU A 34 -11.71 4.20 -12.26
C LEU A 34 -10.64 5.27 -12.09
N ILE A 35 -11.01 6.34 -11.39
CA ILE A 35 -10.10 7.38 -10.92
C ILE A 35 -9.91 7.14 -9.43
N SER A 36 -8.70 6.77 -9.03
CA SER A 36 -8.39 6.61 -7.61
C SER A 36 -8.29 7.97 -6.94
N PRO A 37 -8.68 8.09 -5.66
CA PRO A 37 -8.33 9.24 -4.84
C PRO A 37 -6.82 9.48 -4.87
N SER A 38 -6.41 10.75 -4.85
CA SER A 38 -4.98 11.10 -4.76
C SER A 38 -4.34 10.60 -3.46
N PRO A 39 -4.93 10.84 -2.26
CA PRO A 39 -4.38 10.28 -1.04
C PRO A 39 -4.88 8.85 -0.81
N HIS A 40 -4.08 8.10 -0.05
CA HIS A 40 -4.60 7.00 0.73
C HIS A 40 -5.40 7.58 1.90
N ASN A 41 -6.69 7.26 2.02
CA ASN A 41 -7.54 7.84 3.07
C ASN A 41 -7.16 7.39 4.49
N ASP A 42 -6.24 6.43 4.62
CA ASP A 42 -5.62 5.93 5.84
C ASP A 42 -4.17 6.40 6.02
N ILE A 43 -3.75 7.44 5.28
CA ILE A 43 -2.41 8.05 5.38
C ILE A 43 -2.53 9.58 5.24
N TYR A 44 -2.70 10.29 6.36
CA TYR A 44 -2.65 11.76 6.40
C TYR A 44 -1.36 12.29 7.02
N SER A 45 -0.63 11.43 7.72
CA SER A 45 0.63 11.77 8.37
C SER A 45 1.63 10.60 8.33
N ILE A 46 2.81 10.83 8.93
CA ILE A 46 3.84 9.78 8.98
C ILE A 46 3.46 8.66 9.95
N GLU A 47 2.77 8.99 11.04
CA GLU A 47 2.26 8.04 12.01
C GLU A 47 1.16 7.17 11.41
N ASP A 48 0.31 7.70 10.52
CA ASP A 48 -0.64 6.90 9.76
C ASP A 48 0.05 5.95 8.78
N LEU A 49 1.13 6.40 8.11
CA LEU A 49 1.93 5.51 7.27
C LEU A 49 2.55 4.38 8.10
N ALA A 50 3.07 4.70 9.28
CA ALA A 50 3.58 3.70 10.23
C ALA A 50 2.47 2.75 10.69
N GLN A 51 1.24 3.24 10.87
CA GLN A 51 0.08 2.39 11.15
C GLN A 51 -0.25 1.46 9.99
N LEU A 52 -0.24 1.91 8.74
CA LEU A 52 -0.46 1.03 7.60
C LEU A 52 0.66 -0.01 7.46
N ILE A 53 1.92 0.38 7.67
CA ILE A 53 3.05 -0.57 7.68
C ILE A 53 2.83 -1.62 8.78
N TYR A 54 2.40 -1.18 9.96
CA TYR A 54 2.05 -2.07 11.07
C TYR A 54 0.92 -3.03 10.68
N ASP A 55 -0.17 -2.53 10.09
CA ASP A 55 -1.31 -3.32 9.65
C ASP A 55 -0.91 -4.41 8.65
N LEU A 56 -0.08 -4.06 7.68
CA LEU A 56 0.39 -5.00 6.65
C LEU A 56 1.28 -6.10 7.23
N LYS A 57 2.12 -5.78 8.22
CA LYS A 57 2.96 -6.77 8.92
C LYS A 57 2.16 -7.63 9.90
N CYS A 58 1.08 -7.10 10.49
CA CYS A 58 0.11 -7.90 11.24
C CYS A 58 -0.62 -8.88 10.32
N ALA A 59 -1.11 -8.40 9.17
CA ALA A 59 -1.85 -9.19 8.19
C ALA A 59 -0.96 -10.19 7.41
N ASN A 60 0.34 -9.94 7.28
CA ASN A 60 1.28 -10.90 6.69
C ASN A 60 2.70 -10.74 7.27
N PRO A 61 3.07 -11.52 8.31
CA PRO A 61 4.42 -11.46 8.91
C PRO A 61 5.56 -11.81 7.97
N ARG A 62 5.29 -12.52 6.87
CA ARG A 62 6.31 -13.01 5.94
C ARG A 62 6.64 -12.01 4.83
N ALA A 63 5.81 -10.99 4.64
CA ALA A 63 5.98 -10.02 3.57
C ALA A 63 6.92 -8.88 3.96
N ARG A 64 7.75 -8.43 3.00
CA ARG A 64 8.44 -7.13 3.10
C ARG A 64 7.44 -6.02 2.77
N VAL A 65 7.47 -4.93 3.51
CA VAL A 65 6.67 -3.73 3.21
C VAL A 65 7.54 -2.70 2.48
N SER A 66 7.10 -2.35 1.26
CA SER A 66 7.74 -1.33 0.41
C SER A 66 6.91 -0.06 0.37
N VAL A 67 7.57 1.09 0.59
CA VAL A 67 6.96 2.40 0.34
C VAL A 67 7.54 3.00 -0.94
N LYS A 68 6.68 3.18 -1.94
CA LYS A 68 7.07 3.79 -3.22
C LYS A 68 6.90 5.30 -3.20
N LEU A 69 8.01 6.02 -3.21
CA LEU A 69 8.10 7.47 -3.31
C LEU A 69 8.54 7.88 -4.72
N VAL A 70 8.42 9.18 -4.99
CA VAL A 70 8.93 9.82 -6.21
C VAL A 70 10.03 10.77 -5.79
N SER A 71 11.06 10.90 -6.62
CA SER A 71 12.12 11.85 -6.39
C SER A 71 11.57 13.27 -6.38
N GLU A 72 11.83 13.96 -5.28
CA GLU A 72 11.58 15.37 -5.03
C GLU A 72 12.59 15.82 -3.97
N ALA A 73 12.90 17.11 -3.89
CA ALA A 73 13.75 17.64 -2.83
C ALA A 73 13.15 17.31 -1.45
N GLY A 74 13.94 16.73 -0.55
CA GLY A 74 13.49 16.33 0.78
C GLY A 74 12.99 14.88 0.87
N VAL A 75 12.99 14.13 -0.24
CA VAL A 75 12.61 12.72 -0.24
C VAL A 75 13.49 11.86 0.68
N GLY A 76 14.74 12.26 0.93
CA GLY A 76 15.61 11.57 1.87
C GLY A 76 15.12 11.67 3.31
N ILE A 77 14.57 12.84 3.69
CA ILE A 77 13.97 13.07 5.02
C ILE A 77 12.72 12.20 5.19
N VAL A 78 11.88 12.15 4.16
CA VAL A 78 10.69 11.28 4.15
C VAL A 78 11.12 9.80 4.24
N SER A 79 12.15 9.40 3.52
CA SER A 79 12.67 8.03 3.54
C SER A 79 13.23 7.62 4.91
N ALA A 80 13.90 8.54 5.62
CA ALA A 80 14.33 8.30 7.00
C ALA A 80 13.13 8.06 7.94
N LYS A 81 12.05 8.81 7.75
CA LYS A 81 10.80 8.61 8.50
C LYS A 81 10.12 7.28 8.13
N VAL A 82 10.11 6.90 6.85
CA VAL A 82 9.63 5.59 6.36
C VAL A 82 10.39 4.45 7.02
N ALA A 83 11.72 4.55 7.12
CA ALA A 83 12.54 3.56 7.81
C ALA A 83 12.21 3.48 9.31
N LYS A 84 11.98 4.62 9.98
CA LYS A 84 11.55 4.66 11.39
C LYS A 84 10.13 4.10 11.60
N GLY A 85 9.25 4.22 10.60
CA GLY A 85 7.92 3.61 10.57
C GLY A 85 7.94 2.09 10.38
N GLY A 86 9.11 1.49 10.22
CA GLY A 86 9.29 0.03 10.16
C GLY A 86 9.18 -0.56 8.77
N ALA A 87 9.24 0.23 7.69
CA ALA A 87 9.30 -0.30 6.33
C ALA A 87 10.62 -1.01 6.06
N ASP A 88 10.57 -2.11 5.29
CA ASP A 88 11.73 -2.92 4.94
C ASP A 88 12.39 -2.42 3.65
N HIS A 89 11.63 -1.68 2.84
CA HIS A 89 12.03 -1.25 1.52
C HIS A 89 11.45 0.13 1.18
N VAL A 90 12.23 0.95 0.46
CA VAL A 90 11.80 2.21 -0.13
C VAL A 90 12.17 2.25 -1.60
N THR A 91 11.22 2.63 -2.45
CA THR A 91 11.47 2.85 -3.87
C THR A 91 11.49 4.34 -4.15
N ILE A 92 12.53 4.83 -4.81
CA ILE A 92 12.61 6.19 -5.33
C ILE A 92 12.39 6.14 -6.84
N SER A 93 11.26 6.70 -7.27
CA SER A 93 10.87 6.73 -8.67
C SER A 93 11.23 8.06 -9.30
N GLY A 94 11.92 8.06 -10.43
CA GLY A 94 12.19 9.25 -11.22
C GLY A 94 10.94 9.79 -11.92
N HIS A 95 10.96 11.08 -12.25
CA HIS A 95 9.90 11.77 -13.00
C HIS A 95 9.60 11.14 -14.37
N ASP A 96 10.56 10.40 -14.91
CA ASP A 96 10.54 9.77 -16.23
C ASP A 96 9.85 8.39 -16.23
N GLY A 97 9.26 7.97 -15.11
CA GLY A 97 8.46 6.76 -15.00
C GLY A 97 7.35 6.66 -16.05
N GLY A 98 7.09 5.45 -16.55
CA GLY A 98 6.00 5.20 -17.51
C GLY A 98 4.61 5.26 -16.88
N THR A 99 3.57 5.49 -17.70
CA THR A 99 2.18 5.39 -17.27
C THR A 99 1.27 4.92 -18.40
N GLY A 100 0.20 4.20 -18.05
CA GLY A 100 -0.85 3.80 -18.99
C GLY A 100 -1.84 4.94 -19.29
N ALA A 101 -2.09 5.83 -18.33
CA ALA A 101 -2.97 6.99 -18.44
C ALA A 101 -2.59 8.04 -17.38
N SER A 102 -2.39 9.29 -17.81
CA SER A 102 -2.11 10.45 -16.96
C SER A 102 -2.32 11.73 -17.76
N ARG A 103 -2.45 12.87 -17.08
CA ARG A 103 -2.46 14.20 -17.68
C ARG A 103 -1.05 14.58 -18.15
N TRP A 104 -0.97 15.30 -19.27
CA TRP A 104 0.31 15.80 -19.81
C TRP A 104 1.07 16.68 -18.83
N THR A 105 0.35 17.49 -18.05
CA THR A 105 0.94 18.37 -17.04
C THR A 105 1.72 17.58 -16.00
N GLY A 106 1.15 16.48 -15.49
CA GLY A 106 1.83 15.58 -14.56
C GLY A 106 3.08 14.95 -15.17
N ILE A 107 2.98 14.43 -16.40
CA ILE A 107 4.11 13.77 -17.08
C ILE A 107 5.27 14.74 -17.35
N LYS A 108 4.99 16.00 -17.66
CA LYS A 108 6.00 16.97 -18.10
C LYS A 108 6.53 17.87 -16.99
N HIS A 109 5.80 18.04 -15.89
CA HIS A 109 6.09 19.07 -14.90
C HIS A 109 6.09 18.59 -13.45
N ALA A 110 5.90 17.30 -13.17
CA ALA A 110 5.96 16.76 -11.80
C ALA A 110 7.13 15.79 -11.60
N GLY A 111 7.76 15.85 -10.41
CA GLY A 111 8.87 14.98 -10.00
C GLY A 111 10.25 15.45 -10.49
N LEU A 112 11.28 14.82 -9.94
CA LEU A 112 12.70 15.04 -10.28
C LEU A 112 13.38 13.76 -10.81
N PRO A 113 14.60 13.86 -11.40
CA PRO A 113 15.40 12.71 -11.79
C PRO A 113 15.70 11.78 -10.62
N TRP A 114 15.62 10.47 -10.84
CA TRP A 114 15.82 9.48 -9.78
C TRP A 114 17.22 9.56 -9.18
N GLU A 115 18.22 10.00 -9.95
CA GLU A 115 19.60 10.15 -9.49
C GLU A 115 19.66 11.07 -8.25
N LEU A 116 18.92 12.19 -8.28
CA LEU A 116 18.86 13.14 -7.16
C LEU A 116 18.19 12.51 -5.94
N GLY A 117 17.04 11.86 -6.14
CA GLY A 117 16.29 11.28 -5.03
C GLY A 117 17.00 10.09 -4.40
N VAL A 118 17.65 9.24 -5.21
CA VAL A 118 18.39 8.07 -4.75
C VAL A 118 19.61 8.51 -3.95
N SER A 119 20.40 9.47 -4.47
CA SER A 119 21.56 9.98 -3.74
C SER A 119 21.15 10.66 -2.43
N GLU A 120 20.12 11.53 -2.44
CA GLU A 120 19.64 12.20 -1.24
C GLU A 120 19.15 11.17 -0.20
N THR A 121 18.40 10.16 -0.65
CA THR A 121 17.92 9.08 0.22
C THR A 121 19.06 8.28 0.83
N HIS A 122 20.04 7.89 0.01
CA HIS A 122 21.20 7.17 0.49
C HIS A 122 21.99 7.99 1.53
N GLN A 123 22.23 9.27 1.24
CA GLN A 123 22.96 10.19 2.11
C GLN A 123 22.23 10.38 3.45
N VAL A 124 20.95 10.77 3.42
CA VAL A 124 20.17 11.05 4.64
C VAL A 124 20.02 9.79 5.50
N LEU A 125 19.74 8.63 4.91
CA LEU A 125 19.65 7.38 5.66
C LEU A 125 20.98 6.99 6.32
N THR A 126 22.10 7.24 5.65
CA THR A 126 23.44 6.96 6.20
C THR A 126 23.77 7.91 7.34
N MET A 127 23.53 9.21 7.16
CA MET A 127 23.74 10.23 8.21
C MET A 127 22.93 9.98 9.48
N ASN A 128 21.81 9.25 9.39
CA ASN A 128 20.92 8.95 10.52
C ASN A 128 21.07 7.53 11.07
N ASP A 129 22.06 6.74 10.62
CA ASP A 129 22.22 5.31 10.99
C ASP A 129 20.95 4.45 10.74
N LEU A 130 20.30 4.71 9.61
CA LEU A 130 19.09 3.98 9.17
C LEU A 130 19.31 3.17 7.89
N ARG A 131 20.40 3.43 7.15
CA ARG A 131 20.64 2.82 5.83
C ARG A 131 20.69 1.28 5.86
N SER A 132 21.19 0.70 6.95
CA SER A 132 21.24 -0.76 7.16
C SER A 132 19.87 -1.42 7.31
N ARG A 133 18.85 -0.64 7.73
CA ARG A 133 17.51 -1.15 8.10
C ARG A 133 16.55 -1.27 6.92
N ILE A 134 16.84 -0.59 5.82
CA ILE A 134 15.92 -0.47 4.68
C ILE A 134 16.66 -0.70 3.37
N VAL A 135 16.01 -1.41 2.46
CA VAL A 135 16.49 -1.62 1.08
C VAL A 135 16.05 -0.44 0.22
N LEU A 136 16.96 0.17 -0.53
CA LEU A 136 16.70 1.29 -1.42
C LEU A 136 16.61 0.82 -2.87
N GLN A 137 15.45 0.96 -3.50
CA GLN A 137 15.27 0.68 -4.93
C GLN A 137 15.25 1.97 -5.74
N ALA A 138 15.98 1.98 -6.86
CA ALA A 138 15.86 3.00 -7.88
C ALA A 138 14.93 2.52 -9.02
N GLU A 139 14.04 3.39 -9.51
CA GLU A 139 13.34 3.15 -10.78
C GLU A 139 13.11 4.48 -11.53
N GLY A 140 12.94 4.40 -12.84
CA GLY A 140 12.83 5.59 -13.71
C GLY A 140 13.69 5.42 -14.95
N GLN A 141 13.08 4.93 -16.04
CA GLN A 141 13.75 4.60 -17.30
C GLN A 141 15.12 3.91 -17.20
N ILE A 142 15.32 3.05 -16.19
CA ILE A 142 16.49 2.17 -16.11
C ILE A 142 16.32 1.10 -17.19
N ARG A 143 17.23 1.09 -18.18
CA ARG A 143 17.12 0.23 -19.38
C ARG A 143 18.39 -0.54 -19.70
N THR A 144 19.52 -0.13 -19.15
CA THR A 144 20.83 -0.68 -19.50
C THR A 144 21.59 -1.09 -18.25
N GLY A 145 22.59 -1.94 -18.43
CA GLY A 145 23.51 -2.28 -17.34
C GLY A 145 24.28 -1.07 -16.81
N ARG A 146 24.50 -0.03 -17.63
CA ARG A 146 25.11 1.23 -17.18
C ARG A 146 24.19 1.95 -16.20
N ASP A 147 22.89 2.03 -16.51
CA ASP A 147 21.91 2.70 -15.62
C ASP A 147 21.83 1.99 -14.27
N VAL A 148 21.82 0.65 -14.29
CA VAL A 148 21.89 -0.18 -13.07
C VAL A 148 23.16 0.14 -12.26
N MET A 149 24.32 0.22 -12.93
CA MET A 149 25.55 0.54 -12.22
C MET A 149 25.55 1.95 -11.65
N VAL A 150 25.07 2.96 -12.39
CA VAL A 150 24.97 4.33 -11.85
C VAL A 150 24.06 4.36 -10.63
N ALA A 151 22.90 3.69 -10.70
CA ALA A 151 22.00 3.57 -9.54
C ALA A 151 22.66 2.89 -8.35
N ALA A 152 23.42 1.82 -8.57
CA ALA A 152 24.17 1.13 -7.51
C ALA A 152 25.20 2.06 -6.86
N LEU A 153 26.02 2.71 -7.68
CA LEU A 153 27.08 3.61 -7.22
C LEU A 153 26.52 4.81 -6.44
N LEU A 154 25.32 5.30 -6.79
CA LEU A 154 24.59 6.34 -6.05
C LEU A 154 23.88 5.82 -4.78
N GLY A 155 23.91 4.51 -4.53
CA GLY A 155 23.47 3.91 -3.27
C GLY A 155 22.24 3.01 -3.33
N ALA A 156 21.68 2.70 -4.52
CA ALA A 156 20.56 1.77 -4.64
C ALA A 156 20.99 0.30 -4.46
N ASP A 157 20.17 -0.49 -3.76
CA ASP A 157 20.31 -1.93 -3.58
C ASP A 157 19.57 -2.73 -4.67
N GLU A 158 18.38 -2.26 -5.08
CA GLU A 158 17.49 -2.91 -6.05
C GLU A 158 17.15 -1.95 -7.22
N TYR A 159 16.73 -2.50 -8.38
CA TYR A 159 16.53 -1.73 -9.62
C TYR A 159 15.21 -2.11 -10.30
N GLY A 160 14.30 -1.15 -10.41
CA GLY A 160 12.99 -1.33 -11.06
C GLY A 160 13.06 -1.03 -12.55
N MET A 161 12.65 -2.02 -13.37
CA MET A 161 12.50 -1.86 -14.82
C MET A 161 11.08 -2.20 -15.25
N SER A 162 10.47 -1.33 -16.06
CA SER A 162 9.11 -1.56 -16.58
C SER A 162 9.03 -1.29 -18.09
N THR A 163 9.39 -0.08 -18.54
CA THR A 163 9.29 0.27 -19.96
C THR A 163 10.21 -0.59 -20.86
N ALA A 164 11.44 -0.89 -20.44
CA ALA A 164 12.32 -1.77 -21.22
C ALA A 164 11.75 -3.19 -21.40
N PRO A 165 11.31 -3.90 -20.34
CA PRO A 165 10.59 -5.17 -20.49
C PRO A 165 9.37 -5.07 -21.42
N LEU A 166 8.59 -3.98 -21.37
CA LEU A 166 7.47 -3.78 -22.30
C LEU A 166 7.94 -3.64 -23.77
N ILE A 167 9.06 -2.97 -24.02
CA ILE A 167 9.67 -2.87 -25.36
C ILE A 167 10.16 -4.23 -25.83
N VAL A 168 10.78 -5.01 -24.95
CA VAL A 168 11.23 -6.38 -25.21
C VAL A 168 10.05 -7.31 -25.55
N PHE A 169 8.88 -7.09 -24.95
CA PHE A 169 7.64 -7.76 -25.34
C PHE A 169 7.03 -7.24 -26.66
N GLY A 170 7.63 -6.24 -27.30
CA GLY A 170 7.21 -5.71 -28.60
C GLY A 170 6.52 -4.35 -28.56
N CYS A 171 6.57 -3.60 -27.46
CA CYS A 171 5.98 -2.25 -27.41
C CYS A 171 6.67 -1.30 -28.41
N PRO A 172 5.94 -0.76 -29.42
CA PRO A 172 6.51 0.16 -30.40
C PRO A 172 6.59 1.61 -29.90
N MET A 173 6.35 1.85 -28.61
CA MET A 173 6.37 3.18 -27.98
C MET A 173 5.44 4.23 -28.64
N MET A 174 4.27 3.79 -29.12
CA MET A 174 3.27 4.69 -29.74
C MET A 174 2.55 5.65 -28.78
N GLN A 175 2.67 5.45 -27.46
CA GLN A 175 2.06 6.31 -26.42
C GLN A 175 0.51 6.42 -26.48
N LYS A 176 -0.17 5.41 -27.03
CA LYS A 176 -1.65 5.30 -27.07
C LYS A 176 -2.23 4.34 -26.02
N CYS A 177 -1.50 4.09 -24.93
CA CYS A 177 -1.85 3.11 -23.90
C CYS A 177 -3.23 3.36 -23.25
N HIS A 178 -3.61 4.64 -23.14
CA HIS A 178 -4.87 5.06 -22.55
C HIS A 178 -6.05 4.77 -23.48
N LEU A 179 -5.87 4.81 -24.81
CA LEU A 179 -6.94 4.71 -25.83
C LEU A 179 -7.47 3.30 -26.07
N ASN A 180 -6.91 2.27 -25.43
CA ASN A 180 -7.28 0.87 -25.65
C ASN A 180 -7.01 0.34 -27.07
N THR A 181 -6.17 1.04 -27.86
CA THR A 181 -5.87 0.72 -29.27
C THR A 181 -4.43 0.26 -29.49
N CYS A 182 -3.83 -0.41 -28.49
CA CYS A 182 -2.47 -0.93 -28.61
C CYS A 182 -2.40 -1.98 -29.73
N PRO A 183 -1.60 -1.77 -30.79
CA PRO A 183 -1.62 -2.65 -31.97
C PRO A 183 -0.95 -4.00 -31.74
N VAL A 184 -0.18 -4.13 -30.66
CA VAL A 184 0.61 -5.33 -30.30
C VAL A 184 0.06 -6.04 -29.05
N GLY A 185 -1.18 -5.73 -28.66
CA GLY A 185 -1.87 -6.46 -27.58
C GLY A 185 -1.38 -6.21 -26.15
N ILE A 186 -0.40 -5.32 -25.93
CA ILE A 186 0.17 -5.06 -24.59
C ILE A 186 -0.79 -4.24 -23.71
N ALA A 187 -1.11 -3.01 -24.10
CA ALA A 187 -1.84 -2.05 -23.26
C ALA A 187 -3.31 -1.91 -23.66
N THR A 188 -3.99 -3.02 -23.96
CA THR A 188 -5.39 -3.05 -24.43
C THR A 188 -6.19 -4.18 -23.78
N GLN A 189 -7.50 -3.97 -23.70
CA GLN A 189 -8.53 -4.91 -23.25
C GLN A 189 -9.46 -5.31 -24.40
N ASP A 190 -9.16 -4.87 -25.63
CA ASP A 190 -9.81 -5.35 -26.84
C ASP A 190 -9.33 -6.77 -27.17
N PRO A 191 -10.22 -7.76 -27.32
CA PRO A 191 -9.83 -9.16 -27.55
C PRO A 191 -9.11 -9.36 -28.89
N VAL A 192 -9.51 -8.63 -29.96
CA VAL A 192 -8.89 -8.73 -31.28
C VAL A 192 -7.47 -8.17 -31.24
N LEU A 193 -7.24 -7.09 -30.48
CA LEU A 193 -5.89 -6.54 -30.32
C LEU A 193 -5.04 -7.35 -29.34
N ARG A 194 -5.61 -7.90 -28.26
CA ARG A 194 -4.91 -8.79 -27.32
C ARG A 194 -4.38 -10.04 -28.01
N ALA A 195 -5.13 -10.59 -28.98
CA ALA A 195 -4.70 -11.74 -29.78
C ALA A 195 -3.41 -11.48 -30.61
N LYS A 196 -3.00 -10.21 -30.76
CA LYS A 196 -1.76 -9.82 -31.46
C LYS A 196 -0.53 -9.80 -30.55
N PHE A 197 -0.67 -10.11 -29.27
CA PHE A 197 0.46 -10.16 -28.34
C PHE A 197 1.30 -11.41 -28.60
N ASP A 198 2.56 -11.21 -28.99
CA ASP A 198 3.55 -12.27 -29.28
C ASP A 198 4.75 -12.23 -28.31
N GLY A 199 4.64 -11.48 -27.21
CA GLY A 199 5.68 -11.40 -26.19
C GLY A 199 5.78 -12.71 -25.41
N LYS A 200 7.00 -13.22 -25.23
CA LYS A 200 7.25 -14.45 -24.49
C LYS A 200 8.14 -14.21 -23.26
N PRO A 201 7.97 -14.96 -22.16
CA PRO A 201 8.80 -14.81 -20.97
C PRO A 201 10.30 -14.83 -21.26
N GLU A 202 10.73 -15.67 -22.21
CA GLU A 202 12.13 -15.83 -22.62
C GLU A 202 12.74 -14.53 -23.14
N HIS A 203 11.94 -13.66 -23.77
CA HIS A 203 12.43 -12.37 -24.27
C HIS A 203 12.94 -11.50 -23.10
N VAL A 204 12.18 -11.43 -22.00
CA VAL A 204 12.57 -10.66 -20.81
C VAL A 204 13.72 -11.34 -20.06
N VAL A 205 13.73 -12.67 -19.97
CA VAL A 205 14.87 -13.40 -19.38
C VAL A 205 16.17 -13.07 -20.12
N ASN A 206 16.16 -13.12 -21.45
CA ASN A 206 17.32 -12.79 -22.28
C ASN A 206 17.74 -11.32 -22.10
N TYR A 207 16.78 -10.39 -22.07
CA TYR A 207 17.06 -8.99 -21.79
C TYR A 207 17.74 -8.80 -20.43
N MET A 208 17.28 -9.48 -19.37
CA MET A 208 17.92 -9.39 -18.06
C MET A 208 19.36 -9.91 -18.09
N PHE A 209 19.65 -11.00 -18.81
CA PHE A 209 21.04 -11.45 -19.02
C PHE A 209 21.90 -10.39 -19.72
N MET A 210 21.33 -9.68 -20.71
CA MET A 210 22.03 -8.59 -21.41
C MET A 210 22.25 -7.35 -20.54
N VAL A 211 21.56 -7.17 -19.43
CA VAL A 211 21.79 -6.05 -18.51
C VAL A 211 22.99 -6.31 -17.59
N CYS A 212 23.29 -7.57 -17.25
CA CYS A 212 24.21 -7.94 -16.18
C CYS A 212 25.74 -7.86 -16.48
N TYR A 213 26.19 -7.20 -17.56
CA TYR A 213 27.60 -7.32 -18.02
C TYR A 213 28.59 -6.26 -17.50
N PHE A 214 28.20 -5.34 -16.62
CA PHE A 214 29.04 -4.17 -16.32
C PHE A 214 30.01 -4.30 -15.13
N LEU A 215 29.77 -5.14 -14.13
CA LEU A 215 30.59 -5.15 -12.90
C LEU A 215 32.09 -5.35 -13.16
N SER A 216 32.44 -6.28 -14.05
CA SER A 216 33.84 -6.65 -14.30
C SER A 216 34.65 -5.49 -14.85
N LYS A 217 34.01 -4.54 -15.57
CA LYS A 217 34.67 -3.34 -16.09
C LYS A 217 35.12 -2.38 -14.99
N LEU A 218 34.49 -2.44 -13.81
CA LEU A 218 34.85 -1.64 -12.64
C LEU A 218 35.77 -2.40 -11.67
N GLY A 219 36.18 -3.63 -12.01
CA GLY A 219 37.00 -4.48 -11.14
C GLY A 219 36.26 -5.02 -9.90
N LEU A 220 34.92 -4.96 -9.89
CA LEU A 220 34.08 -5.42 -8.79
C LEU A 220 33.61 -6.86 -9.03
N ARG A 221 33.47 -7.64 -7.95
CA ARG A 221 33.07 -9.06 -8.01
C ARG A 221 31.61 -9.27 -7.65
N LYS A 222 31.03 -8.38 -6.85
CA LYS A 222 29.64 -8.47 -6.37
C LYS A 222 28.94 -7.12 -6.45
N MET A 223 27.63 -7.12 -6.72
CA MET A 223 26.85 -5.88 -6.77
C MET A 223 26.92 -5.12 -5.46
N SER A 224 26.94 -5.83 -4.32
CA SER A 224 27.09 -5.23 -2.99
C SER A 224 28.38 -4.44 -2.78
N GLU A 225 29.41 -4.64 -3.62
CA GLU A 225 30.67 -3.88 -3.56
C GLU A 225 30.56 -2.54 -4.32
N ALA A 226 29.54 -2.39 -5.18
CA ALA A 226 29.26 -1.17 -5.93
C ALA A 226 28.35 -0.21 -5.17
N ILE A 227 27.52 -0.71 -4.26
CA ILE A 227 26.50 0.10 -3.57
C ILE A 227 27.17 1.23 -2.79
N GLY A 228 26.83 2.48 -3.11
CA GLY A 228 27.35 3.67 -2.43
C GLY A 228 28.85 3.91 -2.64
N ARG A 229 29.39 3.51 -3.81
CA ARG A 229 30.75 3.82 -4.27
C ARG A 229 30.76 5.05 -5.16
N GLU A 230 30.34 6.19 -4.63
CA GLU A 230 30.28 7.44 -5.40
C GLU A 230 31.67 7.90 -5.86
N ASP A 231 32.75 7.40 -5.25
CA ASP A 231 34.13 7.62 -5.68
C ASP A 231 34.45 7.09 -7.09
N LEU A 232 33.64 6.16 -7.61
CA LEU A 232 33.77 5.64 -8.98
C LEU A 232 33.01 6.47 -10.02
N LEU A 233 32.28 7.50 -9.59
CA LEU A 233 31.53 8.41 -10.46
C LEU A 233 32.25 9.77 -10.56
N TYR A 234 32.25 10.34 -11.76
CA TYR A 234 32.76 11.68 -12.02
C TYR A 234 31.97 12.34 -13.16
N ALA A 235 31.90 13.67 -13.13
CA ALA A 235 31.32 14.44 -14.22
C ALA A 235 32.16 14.25 -15.49
N ASN A 236 31.49 14.05 -16.64
CA ASN A 236 32.19 13.84 -17.91
C ASN A 236 33.06 15.07 -18.23
N PRO A 237 34.39 14.93 -18.43
CA PRO A 237 35.27 16.05 -18.76
C PRO A 237 34.97 16.67 -20.14
N HIS A 238 34.20 15.98 -20.98
CA HIS A 238 33.78 16.44 -22.30
C HIS A 238 32.25 16.63 -22.33
N PRO A 239 31.74 17.79 -21.87
CA PRO A 239 30.31 18.09 -21.83
C PRO A 239 29.71 18.14 -23.24
N ILE A 240 28.47 17.68 -23.39
CA ILE A 240 27.78 17.55 -24.69
C ILE A 240 27.50 18.93 -25.33
N ASN A 241 27.33 19.97 -24.50
CA ASN A 241 27.11 21.35 -24.95
C ASN A 241 27.45 22.35 -23.84
N ASN A 242 27.46 23.64 -24.19
CA ASN A 242 27.77 24.73 -23.25
C ASN A 242 26.76 24.87 -22.09
N LYS A 243 25.54 24.36 -22.20
CA LYS A 243 24.59 24.40 -21.07
C LYS A 243 24.93 23.35 -20.03
N ALA A 244 25.49 22.21 -20.45
CA ALA A 244 25.91 21.15 -19.54
C ALA A 244 27.05 21.59 -18.60
N THR A 245 27.84 22.60 -18.98
CA THR A 245 28.90 23.16 -18.11
C THR A 245 28.35 23.98 -16.94
N LEU A 246 27.05 24.28 -16.94
CA LEU A 246 26.38 25.02 -15.87
C LEU A 246 25.85 24.09 -14.76
N LEU A 247 25.95 22.76 -14.93
CA LEU A 247 25.49 21.79 -13.95
C LEU A 247 26.57 21.53 -12.90
N GLU A 248 26.15 21.51 -11.64
CA GLU A 248 27.00 21.19 -10.49
C GLU A 248 26.65 19.80 -9.95
N PHE A 249 27.65 18.93 -9.80
CA PHE A 249 27.46 17.53 -9.40
C PHE A 249 27.97 17.22 -8.00
N ALA A 250 28.53 18.20 -7.28
CA ALA A 250 29.06 17.99 -5.93
C ALA A 250 28.05 17.35 -4.95
N GLN A 251 26.77 17.76 -5.00
CA GLN A 251 25.74 17.25 -4.08
C GLN A 251 25.36 15.78 -4.35
N ILE A 252 25.26 15.39 -5.62
CA ILE A 252 24.90 14.02 -6.00
C ILE A 252 26.07 13.06 -5.81
N LEU A 253 27.31 13.53 -5.98
CA LEU A 253 28.54 12.76 -5.81
C LEU A 253 29.13 12.88 -4.38
N HIS A 254 28.32 13.33 -3.42
CA HIS A 254 28.77 13.49 -2.04
C HIS A 254 29.08 12.13 -1.40
N LYS A 255 30.33 11.93 -0.99
CA LYS A 255 30.88 10.65 -0.53
C LYS A 255 30.53 10.37 0.94
N VAL A 256 29.25 10.11 1.21
CA VAL A 256 28.74 9.91 2.58
C VAL A 256 29.40 8.69 3.26
N SER A 257 29.74 7.66 2.50
CA SER A 257 30.42 6.45 2.98
C SER A 257 31.81 6.73 3.56
N LEU A 258 32.53 7.74 3.04
CA LEU A 258 33.83 8.16 3.57
C LEU A 258 33.72 9.04 4.81
N GLN A 259 32.61 9.78 4.95
CA GLN A 259 32.35 10.61 6.14
C GLN A 259 31.88 9.78 7.33
N PHE A 260 31.16 8.68 7.06
CA PHE A 260 30.59 7.80 8.08
C PHE A 260 31.03 6.34 7.85
N PRO A 261 32.34 6.03 7.88
CA PRO A 261 32.87 4.70 7.53
C PRO A 261 32.40 3.57 8.46
N GLN A 262 31.96 3.91 9.67
CA GLN A 262 31.41 2.97 10.65
C GLN A 262 29.96 2.55 10.37
N ILE A 263 29.23 3.31 9.54
CA ILE A 263 27.82 3.06 9.26
C ILE A 263 27.70 2.00 8.17
N ASN A 264 26.93 0.96 8.45
CA ASN A 264 26.67 -0.07 7.46
C ASN A 264 25.65 0.43 6.42
N ILE A 265 26.10 0.55 5.18
CA ILE A 265 25.29 1.04 4.05
C ILE A 265 24.54 -0.06 3.29
N LYS A 266 24.71 -1.33 3.66
CA LYS A 266 24.04 -2.45 2.99
C LYS A 266 22.58 -2.54 3.44
N GLY A 267 21.66 -2.26 2.53
CA GLY A 267 20.22 -2.26 2.81
C GLY A 267 19.70 -3.60 3.30
N GLY A 268 18.82 -3.58 4.29
CA GLY A 268 18.17 -4.77 4.86
C GLY A 268 19.09 -5.71 5.64
N SER A 269 20.35 -5.32 5.87
CA SER A 269 21.29 -6.08 6.72
C SER A 269 20.85 -6.14 8.19
N THR A 270 20.16 -5.10 8.67
CA THR A 270 19.45 -5.11 9.95
C THR A 270 17.96 -5.30 9.67
N LYS A 271 17.37 -6.39 10.18
CA LYS A 271 15.93 -6.62 10.03
C LYS A 271 15.12 -5.64 10.86
N GLN A 272 14.05 -5.10 10.28
CA GLN A 272 13.06 -4.33 11.03
C GLN A 272 12.29 -5.26 11.96
N LEU A 273 12.31 -4.97 13.25
CA LEU A 273 11.51 -5.71 14.24
C LEU A 273 10.03 -5.29 14.12
N HIS A 274 9.14 -6.26 14.22
CA HIS A 274 7.70 -6.02 14.29
C HIS A 274 7.11 -6.87 15.40
N VAL A 275 6.63 -6.18 16.44
CA VAL A 275 5.90 -6.79 17.55
C VAL A 275 4.41 -6.58 17.29
N CYS A 276 3.68 -7.68 17.18
CA CYS A 276 2.23 -7.65 17.00
C CYS A 276 1.53 -7.25 18.30
N ASN A 277 0.21 -7.23 18.27
CA ASN A 277 -0.60 -6.97 19.43
C ASN A 277 -0.49 -8.14 20.42
N ASP A 278 0.02 -7.87 21.63
CA ASP A 278 0.21 -8.90 22.67
C ASP A 278 -1.09 -9.62 22.99
N LEU A 279 -2.20 -8.90 23.16
CA LEU A 279 -3.52 -9.50 23.42
C LEU A 279 -3.96 -10.47 22.32
N GLU A 280 -3.72 -10.12 21.06
CA GLU A 280 -4.06 -11.00 19.94
C GLU A 280 -3.14 -12.22 19.90
N THR A 281 -1.86 -12.02 20.20
CA THR A 281 -0.85 -13.09 20.26
C THR A 281 -1.20 -14.09 21.35
N ASP A 282 -1.51 -13.61 22.56
CA ASP A 282 -1.95 -14.42 23.68
C ASP A 282 -3.16 -15.29 23.30
N ILE A 283 -4.18 -14.70 22.66
CA ILE A 283 -5.37 -15.44 22.22
C ILE A 283 -5.03 -16.52 21.18
N ILE A 284 -4.14 -16.22 20.23
CA ILE A 284 -3.73 -17.16 19.18
C ILE A 284 -2.95 -18.34 19.76
N GLU A 285 -2.15 -18.08 20.80
CA GLU A 285 -1.33 -19.10 21.48
C GLU A 285 -2.10 -19.90 22.54
N GLU A 286 -3.36 -19.55 22.84
CA GLU A 286 -4.21 -20.36 23.71
C GLU A 286 -4.39 -21.77 23.10
N GLU A 287 -4.03 -22.81 23.87
CA GLU A 287 -4.16 -24.23 23.49
C GLU A 287 -5.55 -24.55 22.93
N GLN A 288 -6.56 -23.95 23.53
CA GLN A 288 -7.97 -24.04 23.16
C GLN A 288 -8.32 -23.50 21.77
N LEU A 289 -7.59 -22.52 21.26
CA LEU A 289 -7.77 -21.97 19.92
C LEU A 289 -6.90 -22.73 18.90
N ILE A 290 -5.70 -23.18 19.32
CA ILE A 290 -4.87 -24.08 18.53
C ILE A 290 -5.64 -25.37 18.23
N GLU A 291 -6.25 -26.00 19.25
CA GLU A 291 -7.07 -27.20 19.09
C GLU A 291 -8.25 -26.96 18.14
N PHE A 292 -8.86 -25.77 18.18
CA PHE A 292 -9.93 -25.41 17.25
C PHE A 292 -9.42 -25.30 15.81
N PHE A 293 -8.20 -24.84 15.57
CA PHE A 293 -7.64 -24.82 14.22
C PHE A 293 -7.27 -26.22 13.71
N ASP A 294 -6.86 -27.13 14.58
CA ASP A 294 -6.54 -28.49 14.17
C ASP A 294 -7.80 -29.34 13.99
N ASN A 295 -8.80 -29.15 14.86
CA ASN A 295 -10.08 -29.89 14.87
C ASN A 295 -11.25 -28.93 15.10
N PRO A 296 -11.75 -28.25 14.05
CA PRO A 296 -12.72 -27.18 14.20
C PRO A 296 -14.07 -27.68 14.72
N THR A 297 -14.43 -27.22 15.91
CA THR A 297 -15.79 -27.37 16.46
C THR A 297 -16.77 -26.44 15.74
N LYS A 298 -18.08 -26.60 15.95
CA LYS A 298 -19.08 -25.78 15.25
C LYS A 298 -18.96 -24.29 15.60
N VAL A 299 -18.76 -23.96 16.87
CA VAL A 299 -18.59 -22.59 17.35
C VAL A 299 -17.54 -22.59 18.44
N LYS A 300 -16.51 -21.77 18.31
CA LYS A 300 -15.56 -21.47 19.37
C LYS A 300 -15.83 -20.08 19.92
N LEU A 301 -16.05 -19.98 21.23
CA LEU A 301 -16.22 -18.70 21.93
C LEU A 301 -14.98 -18.40 22.79
N ILE A 302 -14.33 -17.26 22.51
CA ILE A 302 -13.35 -16.66 23.40
C ILE A 302 -14.08 -15.69 24.33
N LYS A 303 -14.08 -16.04 25.63
CA LYS A 303 -14.73 -15.25 26.69
C LYS A 303 -14.12 -13.85 26.82
N GLU A 304 -14.87 -12.93 27.40
CA GLU A 304 -14.53 -11.50 27.53
C GLU A 304 -13.05 -11.25 27.86
N ARG A 305 -12.35 -10.50 27.00
CA ARG A 305 -11.01 -9.96 27.25
C ARG A 305 -11.05 -8.43 27.29
N ILE A 306 -10.12 -7.83 28.02
CA ILE A 306 -9.98 -6.37 28.09
C ILE A 306 -9.09 -5.89 26.95
N ILE A 307 -9.56 -4.91 26.18
CA ILE A 307 -8.80 -4.29 25.09
C ILE A 307 -8.51 -2.81 25.38
N GLY A 308 -7.26 -2.41 25.20
CA GLY A 308 -6.78 -1.03 25.32
C GLY A 308 -6.50 -0.37 23.97
N ASN A 309 -6.32 0.95 23.97
CA ASN A 309 -6.08 1.72 22.75
C ASN A 309 -4.71 1.44 22.12
N THR A 310 -3.79 0.86 22.89
CA THR A 310 -2.48 0.37 22.44
C THR A 310 -2.57 -0.94 21.68
N ASN A 311 -3.66 -1.70 21.84
CA ASN A 311 -3.95 -2.93 21.11
C ASN A 311 -4.47 -2.59 19.70
N ARG A 312 -3.53 -2.24 18.82
CA ARG A 312 -3.80 -1.86 17.42
C ARG A 312 -3.94 -3.11 16.54
N CYS A 313 -4.63 -2.96 15.41
CA CYS A 313 -4.80 -3.98 14.38
C CYS A 313 -5.31 -5.36 14.87
N PHE A 314 -6.03 -5.40 15.99
CA PHE A 314 -6.57 -6.65 16.53
C PHE A 314 -7.46 -7.35 15.49
N GLY A 315 -7.24 -8.65 15.29
CA GLY A 315 -7.98 -9.49 14.36
C GLY A 315 -7.24 -9.73 13.04
N ALA A 316 -6.23 -8.92 12.71
CA ALA A 316 -5.47 -9.07 11.46
C ALA A 316 -4.55 -10.29 11.48
N ARG A 317 -3.83 -10.53 12.60
CA ARG A 317 -2.94 -11.70 12.72
C ARG A 317 -3.76 -12.98 12.82
N LEU A 318 -4.88 -12.95 13.55
CA LEU A 318 -5.82 -14.07 13.60
C LEU A 318 -6.34 -14.42 12.21
N SER A 319 -6.71 -13.41 11.42
CA SER A 319 -7.18 -13.59 10.05
C SER A 319 -6.09 -14.14 9.12
N TYR A 320 -4.83 -13.75 9.33
CA TYR A 320 -3.69 -14.35 8.65
C TYR A 320 -3.57 -15.85 8.95
N GLU A 321 -3.62 -16.24 10.23
CA GLU A 321 -3.53 -17.65 10.64
C GLU A 321 -4.67 -18.50 10.06
N ILE A 322 -5.88 -17.95 10.00
CA ILE A 322 -7.02 -18.57 9.32
C ILE A 322 -6.76 -18.68 7.82
N SER A 323 -6.24 -17.62 7.19
CA SER A 323 -6.07 -17.59 5.74
C SER A 323 -5.05 -18.59 5.22
N ILE A 324 -3.97 -18.81 5.98
CA ILE A 324 -2.93 -19.79 5.63
C ILE A 324 -3.45 -21.23 5.75
N ARG A 325 -4.38 -21.48 6.68
CA ARG A 325 -4.94 -22.82 6.90
C ARG A 325 -6.11 -23.13 5.97
N TYR A 326 -6.99 -22.16 5.75
CA TYR A 326 -8.31 -22.39 5.15
C TYR A 326 -8.63 -21.52 3.93
N GLY A 327 -7.74 -20.59 3.53
CA GLY A 327 -7.97 -19.71 2.38
C GLY A 327 -8.75 -18.44 2.75
N GLU A 328 -9.94 -18.23 2.19
CA GLU A 328 -10.67 -16.95 2.35
C GLU A 328 -11.43 -16.82 3.70
N GLY A 329 -11.34 -17.82 4.58
CA GLY A 329 -11.91 -17.79 5.93
C GLY A 329 -12.15 -19.18 6.48
N LEU A 330 -12.84 -19.27 7.62
CA LEU A 330 -13.22 -20.56 8.21
C LEU A 330 -14.22 -21.30 7.30
N PRO A 331 -14.20 -22.65 7.30
CA PRO A 331 -15.21 -23.41 6.57
C PRO A 331 -16.61 -23.14 7.11
N GLU A 332 -17.65 -23.17 6.24
CA GLU A 332 -18.96 -22.57 6.51
C GLU A 332 -19.72 -23.10 7.74
N ARG A 333 -19.34 -24.26 8.27
CA ARG A 333 -19.97 -24.87 9.45
C ARG A 333 -19.33 -24.44 10.77
N HIS A 334 -18.25 -23.66 10.71
CA HIS A 334 -17.43 -23.28 11.84
C HIS A 334 -17.41 -21.77 12.00
N SER A 335 -17.51 -21.30 13.24
CA SER A 335 -17.34 -19.89 13.56
C SER A 335 -16.48 -19.69 14.80
N LEU A 336 -15.80 -18.55 14.83
CA LEU A 336 -15.03 -18.07 15.97
C LEU A 336 -15.63 -16.76 16.45
N GLU A 337 -16.09 -16.74 17.69
CA GLU A 337 -16.66 -15.56 18.34
C GLU A 337 -15.72 -15.04 19.42
N ILE A 338 -15.42 -13.74 19.39
CA ILE A 338 -14.53 -13.09 20.35
C ILE A 338 -15.26 -11.93 21.01
N ASN A 339 -15.40 -11.99 22.33
CA ASN A 339 -15.96 -10.90 23.11
C ASN A 339 -14.86 -10.06 23.74
N LEU A 340 -14.91 -8.75 23.51
CA LEU A 340 -13.96 -7.78 24.02
C LEU A 340 -14.69 -6.67 24.77
N LYS A 341 -13.99 -6.07 25.73
CA LYS A 341 -14.48 -4.92 26.50
C LYS A 341 -13.39 -3.88 26.66
N GLY A 342 -13.65 -2.62 26.32
CA GLY A 342 -12.64 -1.57 26.41
C GLY A 342 -12.64 -0.56 25.27
N SER A 343 -11.47 -0.01 24.98
CA SER A 343 -11.26 0.99 23.93
C SER A 343 -10.25 0.46 22.93
N ALA A 344 -10.68 -0.03 21.77
CA ALA A 344 -9.78 -0.63 20.79
C ALA A 344 -8.89 0.43 20.09
N GLY A 345 -7.65 0.04 19.76
CA GLY A 345 -6.71 0.87 18.99
C GLY A 345 -7.12 1.06 17.52
N GLN A 346 -6.27 1.75 16.77
CA GLN A 346 -6.46 1.93 15.32
C GLN A 346 -6.47 0.59 14.57
N SER A 347 -7.18 0.55 13.45
CA SER A 347 -7.30 -0.62 12.57
C SER A 347 -7.92 -1.84 13.25
N PHE A 348 -8.77 -1.63 14.25
CA PHE A 348 -9.50 -2.71 14.91
C PHE A 348 -10.31 -3.54 13.90
N CYS A 349 -10.10 -4.85 13.91
CA CYS A 349 -10.68 -5.81 12.97
C CYS A 349 -10.35 -5.53 11.49
N ALA A 350 -9.18 -4.97 11.20
CA ALA A 350 -8.69 -4.88 9.83
C ALA A 350 -8.51 -6.29 9.22
N PHE A 351 -8.91 -6.45 7.95
CA PHE A 351 -8.83 -7.71 7.20
C PHE A 351 -9.58 -8.90 7.81
N LEU A 352 -10.55 -8.66 8.71
CA LEU A 352 -11.20 -9.74 9.47
C LEU A 352 -11.83 -10.80 8.56
N ALA A 353 -11.38 -12.05 8.72
CA ALA A 353 -11.72 -13.18 7.86
C ALA A 353 -13.17 -13.69 8.03
N LYS A 354 -13.72 -14.32 6.99
CA LYS A 354 -15.03 -14.98 7.03
C LYS A 354 -15.09 -16.02 8.16
N GLY A 355 -16.21 -16.04 8.88
CA GLY A 355 -16.46 -16.95 10.00
C GLY A 355 -15.97 -16.44 11.36
N VAL A 356 -15.32 -15.27 11.40
CA VAL A 356 -14.95 -14.62 12.67
C VAL A 356 -15.93 -13.50 13.00
N THR A 357 -16.47 -13.53 14.21
CA THR A 357 -17.32 -12.46 14.77
C THR A 357 -16.62 -11.85 15.97
N VAL A 358 -16.38 -10.54 15.93
CA VAL A 358 -15.78 -9.79 17.05
C VAL A 358 -16.82 -8.82 17.62
N ARG A 359 -17.12 -8.97 18.90
CA ARG A 359 -18.07 -8.13 19.65
C ARG A 359 -17.29 -7.27 20.63
N LEU A 360 -17.39 -5.95 20.51
CA LEU A 360 -16.77 -4.98 21.40
C LEU A 360 -17.83 -4.23 22.20
N GLU A 361 -17.76 -4.38 23.53
CA GLU A 361 -18.46 -3.51 24.47
C GLU A 361 -17.54 -2.34 24.86
N GLY A 362 -17.79 -1.16 24.29
CA GLY A 362 -17.00 0.04 24.46
C GLY A 362 -16.90 0.86 23.18
N LYS A 363 -15.68 1.26 22.78
CA LYS A 363 -15.43 2.12 21.61
C LYS A 363 -14.16 1.72 20.85
N ALA A 364 -14.00 2.20 19.62
CA ALA A 364 -12.79 1.97 18.82
C ALA A 364 -12.30 3.26 18.16
N ASN A 365 -11.00 3.34 17.87
CA ASN A 365 -10.40 4.46 17.15
C ASN A 365 -10.62 4.35 15.62
N ASP A 366 -9.80 5.02 14.82
CA ASP A 366 -9.92 5.05 13.36
C ASP A 366 -9.70 3.68 12.69
N TYR A 367 -10.15 3.58 11.44
CA TYR A 367 -9.91 2.43 10.55
C TYR A 367 -10.56 1.11 10.96
N VAL A 368 -11.64 1.16 11.76
CA VAL A 368 -12.40 -0.04 12.15
C VAL A 368 -12.85 -0.81 10.91
N GLY A 369 -12.55 -2.11 10.85
CA GLY A 369 -12.94 -2.96 9.72
C GLY A 369 -12.32 -2.53 8.39
N LYS A 370 -11.17 -1.84 8.42
CA LYS A 370 -10.36 -1.56 7.22
C LYS A 370 -10.15 -2.85 6.42
N CYS A 371 -10.47 -2.81 5.14
CA CYS A 371 -10.39 -3.96 4.25
C CYS A 371 -11.12 -5.22 4.77
N LEU A 372 -12.28 -5.07 5.43
CA LEU A 372 -13.08 -6.19 5.94
C LEU A 372 -13.27 -7.29 4.87
N SER A 373 -12.99 -8.54 5.24
CA SER A 373 -12.83 -9.68 4.34
C SER A 373 -13.65 -10.92 4.76
N GLY A 374 -14.88 -10.67 5.20
CA GLY A 374 -15.93 -11.66 5.43
C GLY A 374 -16.37 -11.77 6.88
N GLY A 375 -15.60 -11.20 7.81
CA GLY A 375 -15.92 -11.22 9.24
C GLY A 375 -17.10 -10.34 9.61
N GLU A 376 -17.55 -10.49 10.86
CA GLU A 376 -18.60 -9.70 11.48
C GLU A 376 -18.04 -8.87 12.63
N ILE A 377 -18.33 -7.56 12.62
CA ILE A 377 -17.90 -6.62 13.66
C ILE A 377 -19.15 -6.05 14.33
N ILE A 378 -19.23 -6.13 15.65
CA ILE A 378 -20.34 -5.54 16.41
C ILE A 378 -19.78 -4.68 17.54
N ILE A 379 -20.03 -3.38 17.50
CA ILE A 379 -19.56 -2.44 18.53
C ILE A 379 -20.76 -1.75 19.16
N ARG A 380 -20.83 -1.80 20.48
CA ARG A 380 -21.89 -1.16 21.28
C ARG A 380 -21.30 -0.49 22.53
N PRO A 381 -21.96 0.55 23.06
CA PRO A 381 -21.56 1.15 24.34
C PRO A 381 -21.60 0.13 25.47
N TYR A 382 -20.96 0.47 26.60
CA TYR A 382 -21.09 -0.29 27.84
C TYR A 382 -22.57 -0.45 28.23
N LYS A 383 -22.95 -1.60 28.77
CA LYS A 383 -24.35 -1.89 29.16
C LYS A 383 -24.94 -0.83 30.09
N ASN A 384 -24.13 -0.26 30.96
CA ASN A 384 -24.54 0.72 31.96
C ASN A 384 -24.23 2.17 31.53
N SER A 385 -24.15 2.42 30.22
CA SER A 385 -23.95 3.78 29.69
C SER A 385 -25.25 4.59 29.86
N ASN A 386 -25.14 5.79 30.43
CA ASN A 386 -26.27 6.69 30.69
C ASN A 386 -26.43 7.80 29.62
N TYR A 387 -25.81 7.64 28.45
CA TYR A 387 -25.88 8.59 27.33
C TYR A 387 -26.59 7.97 26.12
N ALA A 388 -27.23 8.81 25.31
CA ALA A 388 -27.83 8.41 24.04
C ALA A 388 -26.74 8.01 23.05
N SER A 389 -26.80 6.79 22.49
CA SER A 389 -25.75 6.29 21.60
C SER A 389 -25.74 7.05 20.29
N GLU A 390 -26.91 7.47 19.82
CA GLU A 390 -27.13 8.18 18.55
C GLU A 390 -26.48 9.57 18.50
N GLU A 391 -26.13 10.14 19.66
CA GLU A 391 -25.50 11.46 19.80
C GLU A 391 -24.00 11.37 20.14
N ASN A 392 -23.44 10.15 20.27
CA ASN A 392 -22.09 9.95 20.78
C ASN A 392 -21.23 9.10 19.84
N THR A 393 -19.99 9.54 19.64
CA THR A 393 -19.02 8.83 18.79
C THR A 393 -18.59 7.50 19.41
N ILE A 394 -18.75 6.42 18.65
CA ILE A 394 -18.35 5.06 19.05
C ILE A 394 -17.16 4.52 18.25
N ILE A 395 -16.99 5.01 17.01
CA ILE A 395 -15.88 4.66 16.14
C ILE A 395 -15.28 5.91 15.49
N GLY A 396 -13.98 5.85 15.19
CA GLY A 396 -13.25 6.93 14.53
C GLY A 396 -13.54 7.07 13.03
N ASN A 397 -12.61 7.71 12.34
CA ASN A 397 -12.64 8.02 10.92
C ASN A 397 -12.33 6.79 10.05
N VAL A 398 -12.74 6.85 8.78
CA VAL A 398 -12.28 5.95 7.70
C VAL A 398 -12.56 4.47 8.02
N ALA A 399 -13.62 4.20 8.78
CA ALA A 399 -14.09 2.84 9.02
C ALA A 399 -14.55 2.18 7.72
N LEU A 400 -14.32 0.87 7.61
CA LEU A 400 -14.64 0.03 6.44
C LEU A 400 -13.94 0.43 5.15
N TYR A 401 -12.82 1.16 5.24
CA TYR A 401 -12.04 1.57 4.07
C TYR A 401 -11.71 0.40 3.15
N GLY A 402 -12.15 0.48 1.90
CA GLY A 402 -11.80 -0.50 0.86
C GLY A 402 -12.33 -1.92 1.08
N SER A 403 -13.26 -2.13 2.01
CA SER A 403 -13.78 -3.46 2.40
C SER A 403 -14.31 -4.28 1.22
N THR A 404 -14.08 -5.60 1.19
CA THR A 404 -14.49 -6.49 0.08
C THR A 404 -15.23 -7.77 0.49
N SER A 405 -15.74 -7.85 1.73
CA SER A 405 -17.15 -8.15 2.12
C SER A 405 -17.20 -8.50 3.61
N GLY A 406 -18.37 -8.71 4.22
CA GLY A 406 -18.52 -8.89 5.67
C GLY A 406 -19.62 -7.98 6.24
N THR A 407 -19.88 -8.08 7.54
CA THR A 407 -20.91 -7.28 8.21
C THR A 407 -20.32 -6.44 9.34
N ALA A 408 -20.84 -5.23 9.52
CA ALA A 408 -20.39 -4.38 10.62
C ALA A 408 -21.55 -3.54 11.19
N PHE A 409 -21.83 -3.72 12.47
CA PHE A 409 -22.93 -3.03 13.16
C PHE A 409 -22.40 -2.20 14.32
N PHE A 410 -22.77 -0.93 14.31
CA PHE A 410 -22.22 0.07 15.19
C PHE A 410 -23.35 0.85 15.86
N ARG A 411 -23.47 0.69 17.17
CA ARG A 411 -24.48 1.40 17.96
C ARG A 411 -23.92 2.75 18.45
N GLY A 412 -23.80 3.71 17.54
CA GLY A 412 -23.41 5.08 17.84
C GLY A 412 -23.02 5.88 16.60
N PHE A 413 -22.29 6.98 16.79
CA PHE A 413 -21.85 7.88 15.72
C PHE A 413 -20.45 7.50 15.20
N ALA A 414 -20.23 7.61 13.89
CA ALA A 414 -18.93 7.39 13.25
C ALA A 414 -18.29 8.71 12.80
N GLY A 415 -16.96 8.74 12.77
CA GLY A 415 -16.18 9.84 12.22
C GLY A 415 -16.34 10.05 10.71
N GLU A 416 -15.46 10.85 10.13
CA GLU A 416 -15.45 11.18 8.71
C GLU A 416 -15.12 9.97 7.83
N ARG A 417 -15.56 10.02 6.56
CA ARG A 417 -15.22 9.02 5.53
C ARG A 417 -15.64 7.60 5.88
N PHE A 418 -16.73 7.44 6.63
CA PHE A 418 -17.31 6.13 6.88
C PHE A 418 -17.65 5.42 5.56
N ALA A 419 -17.21 4.17 5.43
CA ALA A 419 -17.38 3.33 4.25
C ALA A 419 -16.76 3.90 2.95
N VAL A 420 -15.70 4.71 3.07
CA VAL A 420 -14.94 5.20 1.91
C VAL A 420 -14.37 4.03 1.10
N ARG A 421 -14.59 4.03 -0.21
CA ARG A 421 -14.23 2.93 -1.12
C ARG A 421 -14.82 1.56 -0.75
N ASN A 422 -15.91 1.49 0.03
CA ASN A 422 -16.57 0.21 0.31
C ASN A 422 -16.91 -0.50 -1.01
N SER A 423 -16.50 -1.76 -1.11
CA SER A 423 -16.60 -2.58 -2.31
C SER A 423 -17.24 -3.94 -1.99
N GLY A 424 -18.07 -4.02 -0.95
CA GLY A 424 -18.91 -5.20 -0.69
C GLY A 424 -19.48 -5.36 0.72
N ALA A 425 -18.98 -4.64 1.73
CA ALA A 425 -19.45 -4.80 3.10
C ALA A 425 -20.89 -4.29 3.30
N THR A 426 -21.61 -4.96 4.20
CA THR A 426 -22.92 -4.51 4.68
C THR A 426 -22.76 -3.93 6.08
N SER A 427 -23.25 -2.70 6.32
CA SER A 427 -23.09 -2.05 7.61
C SER A 427 -24.32 -1.28 8.05
N GLY A 428 -24.57 -1.28 9.36
CA GLY A 428 -25.55 -0.45 10.04
C GLY A 428 -24.88 0.45 11.09
N ILE A 429 -25.21 1.73 11.08
CA ILE A 429 -24.64 2.76 11.97
C ILE A 429 -25.74 3.73 12.39
N GLU A 430 -25.65 4.29 13.61
CA GLU A 430 -26.66 5.23 14.09
C GLU A 430 -26.48 6.63 13.48
N GLY A 431 -25.27 7.14 13.33
CA GLY A 431 -25.03 8.43 12.70
C GLY A 431 -23.60 8.55 12.17
N VAL A 432 -23.38 9.50 11.26
CA VAL A 432 -22.12 9.61 10.53
C VAL A 432 -21.75 11.06 10.22
N SER A 433 -20.44 11.35 10.21
CA SER A 433 -19.90 12.67 9.85
C SER A 433 -19.84 12.87 8.32
N ASP A 434 -18.94 13.74 7.85
CA ASP A 434 -18.77 14.12 6.44
C ASP A 434 -18.17 12.99 5.57
N HIS A 435 -18.34 13.08 4.24
CA HIS A 435 -17.73 12.22 3.22
C HIS A 435 -18.10 10.74 3.29
N VAL A 436 -19.30 10.44 3.78
CA VAL A 436 -19.79 9.06 3.93
C VAL A 436 -20.03 8.41 2.58
N CYS A 437 -19.63 7.15 2.44
CA CYS A 437 -19.70 6.37 1.19
C CYS A 437 -18.94 7.00 0.01
N GLU A 438 -17.97 7.87 0.30
CA GLU A 438 -17.13 8.48 -0.74
C GLU A 438 -16.42 7.37 -1.54
N TYR A 439 -16.46 7.42 -2.88
CA TYR A 439 -15.91 6.39 -3.77
C TYR A 439 -16.43 4.96 -3.57
N MET A 440 -17.56 4.75 -2.90
CA MET A 440 -18.16 3.42 -2.73
C MET A 440 -18.53 2.82 -4.10
N THR A 441 -18.23 1.53 -4.28
CA THR A 441 -18.43 0.81 -5.55
C THR A 441 -19.36 -0.40 -5.43
N SER A 442 -19.56 -0.92 -4.21
CA SER A 442 -20.48 -2.01 -3.90
C SER A 442 -20.75 -2.07 -2.39
N GLY A 443 -21.68 -2.93 -1.96
CA GLY A 443 -22.07 -3.10 -0.56
C GLY A 443 -23.37 -2.39 -0.18
N ARG A 444 -23.72 -2.43 1.10
CA ARG A 444 -24.93 -1.82 1.66
C ARG A 444 -24.62 -1.07 2.93
N VAL A 445 -25.05 0.19 3.02
CA VAL A 445 -24.86 1.00 4.23
C VAL A 445 -26.21 1.50 4.70
N ILE A 446 -26.53 1.30 5.98
CA ILE A 446 -27.77 1.75 6.62
C ILE A 446 -27.40 2.74 7.71
N ILE A 447 -27.93 3.96 7.61
CA ILE A 447 -27.67 5.07 8.54
C ILE A 447 -29.00 5.44 9.20
N LEU A 448 -29.07 5.34 10.53
CA LEU A 448 -30.32 5.48 11.27
C LEU A 448 -30.65 6.92 11.72
N ASN A 449 -29.71 7.86 11.62
CA ASN A 449 -29.90 9.28 11.95
C ASN A 449 -29.17 10.17 10.92
N GLY A 450 -28.65 11.31 11.35
CA GLY A 450 -28.07 12.34 10.49
C GLY A 450 -26.83 11.90 9.71
N ILE A 451 -26.65 12.55 8.56
CA ILE A 451 -25.45 12.48 7.70
C ILE A 451 -24.73 13.82 7.69
N GLY A 452 -23.41 13.80 7.53
CA GLY A 452 -22.62 15.00 7.26
C GLY A 452 -22.67 15.44 5.79
N LYS A 453 -21.80 16.39 5.46
CA LYS A 453 -21.65 16.96 4.12
C LYS A 453 -21.02 15.97 3.15
N ASN A 454 -21.22 16.23 1.86
CA ASN A 454 -20.59 15.50 0.76
C ASN A 454 -20.84 13.98 0.78
N PHE A 455 -22.02 13.58 1.25
CA PHE A 455 -22.50 12.21 1.24
C PHE A 455 -22.51 11.64 -0.18
N ALA A 456 -22.04 10.39 -0.33
CA ALA A 456 -21.99 9.62 -1.57
C ALA A 456 -21.19 10.28 -2.71
N ALA A 457 -20.26 11.18 -2.40
CA ALA A 457 -19.40 11.79 -3.41
C ALA A 457 -18.60 10.74 -4.18
N ALA A 458 -18.70 10.77 -5.51
CA ALA A 458 -18.11 9.78 -6.41
C ALA A 458 -18.48 8.30 -6.10
N MET A 459 -19.61 8.06 -5.41
CA MET A 459 -20.17 6.72 -5.25
C MET A 459 -20.66 6.21 -6.62
N SER A 460 -20.07 5.10 -7.08
CA SER A 460 -20.30 4.52 -8.41
C SER A 460 -20.99 3.16 -8.39
N GLY A 461 -21.29 2.63 -7.20
CA GLY A 461 -22.08 1.42 -7.00
C GLY A 461 -22.32 1.10 -5.53
N GLY A 462 -23.24 0.16 -5.28
CA GLY A 462 -23.76 -0.16 -3.95
C GLY A 462 -25.03 0.60 -3.59
N LEU A 463 -25.54 0.39 -2.37
CA LEU A 463 -26.75 1.06 -1.87
C LEU A 463 -26.48 1.67 -0.49
N ALA A 464 -26.95 2.90 -0.28
CA ALA A 464 -26.95 3.54 1.02
C ALA A 464 -28.37 3.97 1.38
N PHE A 465 -28.83 3.58 2.55
CA PHE A 465 -30.15 3.92 3.10
C PHE A 465 -29.94 4.90 4.24
N VAL A 466 -30.61 6.04 4.17
CA VAL A 466 -30.58 7.07 5.20
C VAL A 466 -31.98 7.20 5.77
N TYR A 467 -32.12 6.91 7.05
CA TYR A 467 -33.36 7.17 7.76
C TYR A 467 -33.46 8.66 8.04
N ASN A 468 -34.44 9.30 7.42
CA ASN A 468 -34.75 10.71 7.61
C ASN A 468 -36.10 10.81 8.34
N ARG A 469 -36.09 11.32 9.58
CA ARG A 469 -37.32 11.53 10.37
C ARG A 469 -38.11 12.73 9.89
#